data_AF-A0A8H4SN46-F1
#
_entry.id   AF-A0A8H4SN46-F1
#
_cell.length_a   1.000
_cell.length_b   1.000
_cell.length_c   1.000
_cell.angle_alpha   90.00
_cell.angle_beta   90.00
_cell.angle_gamma   90.00
#
_symmetry.space_group_name_H-M   'P 1'
#
loop_
_entity.id
_entity.type
_entity.pdbx_description
1 polymer ?
#
loop_
_entity_poly.entity_id
_entity_poly.type
_entity_poly.pdbx_seq_one_letter_code
_entity_poly.pdbx_strand_id
1 'polypeptide(L)'
;MRSAKAVVSEKLARLGSTNMSYGTGSGIHRPPHTITSLRRWSIVNKELPAVSQIRAIHVYDFDNTLFLSPLPNPQLWHGSSIGFLQTNDSFATGGWWHDPNILAATGKGIEIEEPRKWEGWWNEQILSLVRNSMEQKDALTVLLTGRSEAGFSEIIKRMVASQSLEFDLIGLKPEVGPNGQRFATTMNFKQNFLEDLVFTYEQAAEIRVYEDRVRHVKGFRDFFEGLNRDLQSGPSTERMPILAEVIQVTEGCTYLDPRN
;
A
#
# COMPACT_ATOMS: atom_id res chain seq x y z
N MET A 1 -5.92 53.76 8.25
CA MET A 1 -5.22 52.62 8.89
C MET A 1 -6.16 51.42 8.87
N ARG A 2 -5.81 50.34 8.16
CA ARG A 2 -6.63 49.13 8.06
C ARG A 2 -6.20 48.13 9.14
N SER A 3 -7.16 47.47 9.78
CA SER A 3 -6.94 46.55 10.90
C SER A 3 -6.28 45.25 10.46
N ALA A 4 -5.38 44.71 11.30
CA ALA A 4 -4.57 43.50 11.04
C ALA A 4 -5.40 42.26 10.68
N LYS A 5 -6.69 42.19 11.07
CA LYS A 5 -7.59 41.10 10.68
C LYS A 5 -7.95 41.09 9.18
N ALA A 6 -7.90 42.25 8.50
CA ALA A 6 -8.24 42.35 7.08
C ALA A 6 -7.09 41.86 6.17
N VAL A 7 -5.83 41.99 6.62
CA VAL A 7 -4.64 41.58 5.85
C VAL A 7 -4.45 40.05 5.86
N VAL A 8 -4.93 39.37 6.92
CA VAL A 8 -4.81 37.91 7.05
C VAL A 8 -5.85 37.18 6.19
N SER A 9 -7.03 37.76 5.98
CA SER A 9 -8.10 37.16 5.15
C SER A 9 -7.75 37.18 3.66
N GLU A 10 -7.10 38.24 3.16
CA GLU A 10 -6.61 38.33 1.77
C GLU A 10 -5.44 37.38 1.48
N LYS A 11 -4.65 37.02 2.50
CA LYS A 11 -3.51 36.10 2.35
C LYS A 11 -3.93 34.63 2.35
N LEU A 12 -5.05 34.29 3.00
CA LEU A 12 -5.63 32.94 3.00
C LEU A 12 -6.50 32.65 1.76
N ALA A 13 -7.13 33.67 1.17
CA ALA A 13 -7.89 33.51 -0.08
C ALA A 13 -7.00 33.28 -1.33
N ARG A 14 -5.68 33.52 -1.23
CA ARG A 14 -4.69 33.23 -2.29
C ARG A 14 -4.06 31.83 -2.21
N LEU A 15 -4.42 31.02 -1.21
CA LEU A 15 -3.97 29.63 -1.07
C LEU A 15 -5.01 28.62 -1.59
N GLY A 16 -5.95 29.07 -2.42
CA GLY A 16 -6.88 28.22 -3.13
C GLY A 16 -6.17 27.31 -4.14
N SER A 17 -6.29 26.00 -3.90
CA SER A 17 -6.30 24.93 -4.90
C SER A 17 -5.23 25.02 -5.99
N THR A 18 -4.01 24.57 -5.69
CA THR A 18 -3.11 24.06 -6.73
C THR A 18 -3.64 22.70 -7.18
N ASN A 19 -4.61 22.73 -8.09
CA ASN A 19 -4.74 21.67 -9.08
C ASN A 19 -3.41 21.63 -9.84
N MET A 20 -2.59 20.61 -9.60
CA MET A 20 -1.49 20.31 -10.52
C MET A 20 -2.12 19.91 -11.85
N SER A 21 -2.23 20.88 -12.76
CA SER A 21 -2.32 20.56 -14.17
C SER A 21 -1.03 19.84 -14.55
N TYR A 22 -1.16 18.64 -15.08
CA TYR A 22 -0.07 18.00 -15.81
C TYR A 22 0.16 18.81 -17.09
N GLY A 23 1.01 19.83 -16.95
CA GLY A 23 1.53 20.60 -18.07
C GLY A 23 2.43 19.69 -18.91
N THR A 24 2.00 19.45 -20.14
CA THR A 24 2.79 18.91 -21.23
C THR A 24 4.03 19.79 -21.45
N GLY A 25 5.24 19.27 -21.22
CA GLY A 25 6.46 20.04 -21.49
C GLY A 25 7.77 19.52 -20.88
N SER A 26 8.17 18.29 -21.21
CA SER A 26 9.56 17.86 -21.47
C SER A 26 9.57 16.33 -21.54
N GLY A 27 10.06 15.79 -22.66
CA GLY A 27 10.10 14.35 -22.92
C GLY A 27 11.11 13.64 -22.03
N ILE A 28 10.78 13.45 -20.75
CA ILE A 28 11.34 12.36 -19.97
C ILE A 28 10.52 11.15 -20.39
N HIS A 29 11.09 10.31 -21.28
CA HIS A 29 10.49 9.02 -21.60
C HIS A 29 10.32 8.25 -20.29
N ARG A 30 9.09 8.17 -19.77
CA ARG A 30 8.78 7.23 -18.70
C ARG A 30 9.15 5.84 -19.24
N PRO A 31 9.93 5.04 -18.50
CA PRO A 31 10.34 3.74 -18.99
C PRO A 31 9.08 2.89 -19.28
N PRO A 32 9.14 2.03 -20.31
CA PRO A 32 7.98 1.25 -20.73
C PRO A 32 7.47 0.35 -19.60
N HIS A 33 6.15 0.23 -19.52
CA HIS A 33 5.47 -0.70 -18.61
C HIS A 33 5.71 -2.12 -19.12
N THR A 34 6.60 -2.85 -18.43
CA THR A 34 6.97 -4.23 -18.79
C THR A 34 7.02 -5.08 -17.54
N ILE A 35 6.84 -6.39 -17.70
CA ILE A 35 7.02 -7.38 -16.63
C ILE A 35 8.40 -7.21 -15.94
N THR A 36 9.45 -6.95 -16.72
CA THR A 36 10.81 -6.74 -16.20
C THR A 36 10.91 -5.51 -15.32
N SER A 37 10.30 -4.39 -15.74
CA SER A 37 10.24 -3.16 -14.93
C SER A 37 9.42 -3.41 -13.65
N LEU A 38 8.28 -4.10 -13.76
CA LEU A 38 7.37 -4.37 -12.66
C LEU A 38 8.02 -5.23 -11.56
N ARG A 39 8.84 -6.22 -11.92
CA ARG A 39 9.58 -7.06 -10.95
C ARG A 39 10.46 -6.27 -9.99
N ARG A 40 10.95 -5.09 -10.38
CA ARG A 40 11.81 -4.24 -9.53
C ARG A 40 11.10 -3.67 -8.32
N TRP A 41 9.77 -3.70 -8.30
CA TRP A 41 8.99 -3.30 -7.13
C TRP A 41 8.87 -4.40 -6.07
N SER A 42 9.23 -5.64 -6.39
CA SER A 42 8.92 -6.81 -5.57
C SER A 42 10.11 -7.25 -4.73
N ILE A 43 9.88 -7.57 -3.46
CA ILE A 43 10.88 -8.20 -2.58
C ILE A 43 10.99 -9.71 -2.80
N VAL A 44 10.11 -10.30 -3.61
CA VAL A 44 10.16 -11.70 -4.03
C VAL A 44 10.57 -11.81 -5.48
N ASN A 45 11.48 -12.73 -5.77
CA ASN A 45 11.95 -13.03 -7.13
C ASN A 45 11.15 -14.18 -7.75
N LYS A 46 9.83 -13.99 -7.89
CA LYS A 46 8.94 -14.95 -8.55
C LYS A 46 8.81 -14.60 -10.03
N GLU A 47 8.73 -15.62 -10.87
CA GLU A 47 8.42 -15.41 -12.28
C GLU A 47 6.97 -14.93 -12.42
N LEU A 48 6.82 -13.69 -12.89
CA LEU A 48 5.50 -13.12 -13.13
C LEU A 48 4.83 -13.73 -14.38
N PRO A 49 3.52 -13.97 -14.34
CA PRO A 49 2.76 -14.50 -15.47
C PRO A 49 2.74 -13.52 -16.65
N ALA A 50 2.56 -14.06 -17.86
CA ALA A 50 2.47 -13.28 -19.08
C ALA A 50 1.28 -12.31 -19.06
N VAL A 51 1.43 -11.15 -19.70
CA VAL A 51 0.37 -10.12 -19.78
C VAL A 51 -0.95 -10.69 -20.32
N SER A 52 -0.88 -11.58 -21.32
CA SER A 52 -2.06 -12.20 -21.94
C SER A 52 -2.81 -13.20 -21.06
N GLN A 53 -2.18 -13.69 -19.99
CA GLN A 53 -2.78 -14.64 -19.06
C GLN A 53 -3.67 -13.94 -18.02
N ILE A 54 -3.36 -12.69 -17.67
CA ILE A 54 -4.00 -12.01 -16.54
C ILE A 54 -5.20 -11.18 -16.97
N ARG A 55 -6.33 -11.43 -16.30
CA ARG A 55 -7.63 -10.77 -16.50
C ARG A 55 -8.09 -10.01 -15.26
N ALA A 56 -7.62 -10.39 -14.08
CA ALA A 56 -7.93 -9.74 -12.80
C ALA A 56 -6.66 -9.44 -11.99
N ILE A 57 -6.70 -8.38 -11.19
CA ILE A 57 -5.62 -8.03 -10.26
C ILE A 57 -6.21 -7.92 -8.85
N HIS A 58 -5.66 -8.66 -7.89
CA HIS A 58 -6.08 -8.60 -6.50
C HIS A 58 -4.94 -8.08 -5.62
N VAL A 59 -5.15 -6.95 -4.97
CA VAL A 59 -4.16 -6.25 -4.14
C VAL A 59 -4.64 -6.20 -2.70
N TYR A 60 -3.80 -6.67 -1.80
CA TYR A 60 -4.07 -6.73 -0.36
C TYR A 60 -3.09 -5.82 0.40
N ASP A 61 -3.57 -4.89 1.22
CA ASP A 61 -2.72 -4.25 2.22
C ASP A 61 -2.34 -5.24 3.33
N PHE A 62 -1.24 -4.96 4.02
CA PHE A 62 -0.75 -5.82 5.10
C PHE A 62 -1.34 -5.43 6.45
N ASP A 63 -0.92 -4.27 6.98
CA ASP A 63 -1.25 -3.83 8.34
C ASP A 63 -2.75 -3.59 8.50
N ASN A 64 -3.35 -4.23 9.49
CA ASN A 64 -4.77 -4.18 9.84
C ASN A 64 -5.74 -4.57 8.71
N THR A 65 -5.21 -5.11 7.61
CA THR A 65 -5.95 -5.65 6.47
C THR A 65 -5.79 -7.17 6.42
N LEU A 66 -4.61 -7.66 6.00
CA LEU A 66 -4.28 -9.09 6.00
C LEU A 66 -3.83 -9.57 7.38
N PHE A 67 -3.00 -8.77 8.06
CA PHE A 67 -2.42 -9.07 9.37
C PHE A 67 -2.88 -8.04 10.40
N LEU A 68 -3.27 -8.50 11.58
CA LEU A 68 -3.77 -7.68 12.69
C LEU A 68 -2.60 -7.08 13.47
N SER A 69 -1.77 -6.27 12.80
CA SER A 69 -0.60 -5.63 13.40
C SER A 69 -0.95 -4.93 14.71
N PRO A 70 -0.24 -5.20 15.82
CA PRO A 70 -0.62 -4.70 17.13
C PRO A 70 -0.59 -3.17 17.16
N LEU A 71 -1.63 -2.57 17.70
CA LEU A 71 -1.72 -1.14 17.97
C LEU A 71 -1.12 -0.81 19.35
N PRO A 72 -0.63 0.42 19.57
CA PRO A 72 -0.32 0.90 20.92
C PRO A 72 -1.54 0.73 21.85
N ASN A 73 -1.30 0.18 23.04
CA ASN A 73 -2.36 -0.14 23.98
C ASN A 73 -2.85 1.12 24.75
N PRO A 74 -4.13 1.52 24.60
CA PRO A 74 -4.68 2.70 25.29
C PRO A 74 -4.83 2.53 26.81
N GLN A 75 -4.65 1.32 27.34
CA GLN A 75 -4.57 1.09 28.78
C GLN A 75 -3.19 1.44 29.36
N LEU A 76 -2.15 1.45 28.51
CA LEU A 76 -0.77 1.79 28.91
C LEU A 76 -0.40 3.23 28.55
N TRP A 77 -0.88 3.71 27.40
CA TRP A 77 -0.52 5.03 26.87
C TRP A 77 -1.75 5.91 26.69
N HIS A 78 -1.62 7.17 27.09
CA HIS A 78 -2.62 8.19 26.78
C HIS A 78 -2.66 8.48 25.27
N GLY A 79 -3.81 8.98 24.79
CA GLY A 79 -4.03 9.22 23.36
C GLY A 79 -2.99 10.13 22.68
N SER A 80 -2.47 11.13 23.39
CA SER A 80 -1.39 11.99 22.87
C SER A 80 -0.08 11.21 22.67
N SER A 81 0.25 10.32 23.62
CA SER A 81 1.41 9.42 23.51
C SER A 81 1.23 8.40 22.38
N ILE A 82 0.03 7.88 22.17
CA ILE A 82 -0.28 6.99 21.04
C ILE A 82 -0.04 7.70 19.71
N GLY A 83 -0.56 8.92 19.54
CA GLY A 83 -0.33 9.70 18.33
C GLY A 83 1.16 9.99 18.10
N PHE A 84 1.89 10.28 19.19
CA PHE A 84 3.34 10.46 19.13
C PHE A 84 4.07 9.15 18.72
N LEU A 85 3.69 8.00 19.30
CA LEU A 85 4.24 6.68 18.97
C LEU A 85 4.05 6.34 17.50
N GLN A 86 2.90 6.65 16.92
CA GLN A 86 2.58 6.30 15.53
C GLN A 86 3.18 7.24 14.48
N THR A 87 3.82 8.34 14.89
CA THR A 87 4.44 9.30 13.97
C THR A 87 5.85 8.86 13.61
N ASN A 88 6.20 8.93 12.32
CA ASN A 88 7.49 8.47 11.80
C ASN A 88 8.69 9.17 12.48
N ASP A 89 8.66 10.49 12.56
CA ASP A 89 9.83 11.28 12.98
C ASP A 89 10.00 11.39 14.51
N SER A 90 9.16 10.68 15.28
CA SER A 90 9.16 10.76 16.75
C SER A 90 10.30 9.98 17.41
N PHE A 91 10.85 8.96 16.73
CA PHE A 91 11.90 8.09 17.26
C PHE A 91 13.01 7.89 16.24
N ALA A 92 14.23 7.64 16.72
CA ALA A 92 15.38 7.35 15.85
C ALA A 92 15.17 6.12 14.95
N THR A 93 14.29 5.18 15.34
CA THR A 93 13.93 3.98 14.58
C THR A 93 12.66 4.13 13.74
N GLY A 94 12.02 5.31 13.72
CA GLY A 94 10.88 5.62 12.86
C GLY A 94 9.48 5.47 13.48
N GLY A 95 9.33 5.34 14.79
CA GLY A 95 8.01 5.18 15.41
C GLY A 95 7.34 3.84 15.10
N TRP A 96 6.10 3.67 15.56
CA TRP A 96 5.43 2.38 15.74
C TRP A 96 5.34 1.53 14.46
N TRP A 97 5.06 2.20 13.34
CA TRP A 97 4.87 1.54 12.05
C TRP A 97 6.17 1.33 11.27
N HIS A 98 7.30 1.83 11.76
CA HIS A 98 8.57 1.77 11.06
C HIS A 98 9.66 1.01 11.81
N ASP A 99 9.41 0.61 13.06
CA ASP A 99 10.30 -0.27 13.81
C ASP A 99 9.94 -1.75 13.55
N PRO A 100 10.81 -2.54 12.88
CA PRO A 100 10.54 -3.94 12.62
C PRO A 100 10.53 -4.80 13.88
N ASN A 101 11.15 -4.34 14.98
CA ASN A 101 11.12 -5.07 16.25
C ASN A 101 9.71 -5.12 16.84
N ILE A 102 8.89 -4.09 16.60
CA ILE A 102 7.49 -4.08 17.07
C ILE A 102 6.68 -5.17 16.35
N LEU A 103 6.85 -5.32 15.03
CA LEU A 103 6.20 -6.38 14.30
C LEU A 103 6.73 -7.76 14.72
N ALA A 104 8.04 -7.90 14.91
CA ALA A 104 8.67 -9.13 15.39
C ALA A 104 8.24 -9.53 16.80
N ALA A 105 7.91 -8.56 17.65
CA ALA A 105 7.42 -8.76 19.01
C ALA A 105 5.92 -9.06 19.09
N THR A 106 5.20 -9.11 17.96
CA THR A 106 3.78 -9.49 17.94
C THR A 106 3.56 -10.83 18.63
N GLY A 107 2.46 -10.96 19.38
CA GLY A 107 2.22 -12.15 20.21
C GLY A 107 3.32 -12.33 21.24
N LYS A 108 3.85 -13.55 21.38
CA LYS A 108 4.97 -13.84 22.30
C LYS A 108 6.35 -13.70 21.64
N GLY A 109 6.43 -12.94 20.55
CA GLY A 109 7.64 -12.76 19.76
C GLY A 109 7.87 -13.85 18.71
N ILE A 110 8.71 -13.52 17.74
CA ILE A 110 8.93 -14.29 16.51
C ILE A 110 9.28 -15.77 16.74
N GLU A 111 10.11 -16.08 17.74
CA GLU A 111 10.55 -17.46 18.04
C GLU A 111 9.39 -18.39 18.44
N ILE A 112 8.32 -17.82 19.03
CA ILE A 112 7.15 -18.58 19.45
C ILE A 112 6.03 -18.50 18.42
N GLU A 113 5.82 -17.31 17.82
CA GLU A 113 4.69 -17.09 16.92
C GLU A 113 4.93 -17.63 15.51
N GLU A 114 6.15 -17.65 14.99
CA GLU A 114 6.41 -18.16 13.64
C GLU A 114 6.08 -19.66 13.49
N PRO A 115 6.50 -20.57 14.41
CA PRO A 115 6.08 -21.97 14.34
C PRO A 115 4.56 -22.17 14.45
N ARG A 116 3.88 -21.23 15.12
CA ARG A 116 2.42 -21.18 15.25
C ARG A 116 1.74 -20.45 14.10
N LYS A 117 2.52 -19.98 13.12
CA LYS A 117 2.03 -19.22 11.96
C LYS A 117 1.28 -17.96 12.37
N TRP A 118 1.65 -17.33 13.49
CA TRP A 118 0.94 -16.19 14.09
C TRP A 118 -0.57 -16.42 14.20
N GLU A 119 -0.97 -17.62 14.64
CA GLU A 119 -2.38 -17.97 14.87
C GLU A 119 -3.11 -16.89 15.69
N GLY A 120 -4.27 -16.46 15.20
CA GLY A 120 -5.09 -15.42 15.84
C GLY A 120 -4.69 -13.98 15.49
N TRP A 121 -3.59 -13.77 14.75
CA TRP A 121 -3.15 -12.46 14.27
C TRP A 121 -3.44 -12.23 12.78
N TRP A 122 -4.05 -13.18 12.09
CA TRP A 122 -4.48 -13.01 10.70
C TRP A 122 -5.94 -12.62 10.63
N ASN A 123 -6.28 -11.79 9.65
CA ASN A 123 -7.67 -11.60 9.28
C ASN A 123 -8.11 -12.80 8.43
N GLU A 124 -8.78 -13.78 9.05
CA GLU A 124 -9.16 -15.05 8.41
C GLU A 124 -10.02 -14.87 7.15
N GLN A 125 -10.84 -13.82 7.09
CA GLN A 125 -11.64 -13.51 5.90
C GLN A 125 -10.74 -13.07 4.73
N ILE A 126 -9.79 -12.16 5.00
CA ILE A 126 -8.85 -11.70 3.98
C ILE A 126 -7.87 -12.82 3.60
N LEU A 127 -7.44 -13.65 4.57
CA LEU A 127 -6.60 -14.82 4.32
C LEU A 127 -7.27 -15.80 3.35
N SER A 128 -8.56 -16.07 3.54
CA SER A 128 -9.37 -16.88 2.61
C SER A 128 -9.44 -16.26 1.21
N LEU A 129 -9.64 -14.95 1.10
CA LEU A 129 -9.64 -14.25 -0.20
C LEU A 129 -8.29 -14.31 -0.92
N VAL A 130 -7.17 -14.19 -0.19
CA VAL A 130 -5.83 -14.35 -0.77
C VAL A 130 -5.67 -15.77 -1.33
N ARG A 131 -6.06 -16.81 -0.57
CA ARG A 131 -5.99 -18.20 -1.03
C ARG A 131 -6.81 -18.43 -2.29
N ASN A 132 -8.04 -17.93 -2.32
CA ASN A 132 -8.89 -18.00 -3.52
C ASN A 132 -8.25 -17.30 -4.72
N SER A 133 -7.58 -16.16 -4.50
CA SER A 133 -6.87 -15.44 -5.57
C SER A 133 -5.67 -16.22 -6.11
N MET A 134 -4.93 -16.92 -5.25
CA MET A 134 -3.82 -17.79 -5.64
C MET A 134 -4.27 -19.00 -6.48
N GLU A 135 -5.50 -19.46 -6.28
CA GLU A 135 -6.09 -20.55 -7.06
C GLU A 135 -6.55 -20.09 -8.45
N GLN A 136 -6.95 -18.82 -8.58
CA GLN A 136 -7.40 -18.21 -9.83
C GLN A 136 -6.23 -17.97 -10.79
N LYS A 137 -6.15 -18.78 -11.86
CA LYS A 137 -5.00 -18.80 -12.79
C LYS A 137 -4.86 -17.58 -13.69
N ASP A 138 -5.93 -16.79 -13.83
CA ASP A 138 -5.96 -15.53 -14.57
C ASP A 138 -5.98 -14.30 -13.65
N ALA A 139 -5.74 -14.47 -12.35
CA ALA A 139 -5.56 -13.37 -11.41
C ALA A 139 -4.09 -13.19 -11.03
N LEU A 140 -3.66 -11.93 -10.92
CA LEU A 140 -2.41 -11.56 -10.30
C LEU A 140 -2.65 -11.23 -8.81
N THR A 141 -1.99 -11.96 -7.92
CA THR A 141 -2.17 -11.82 -6.47
C THR A 141 -1.00 -11.03 -5.85
N VAL A 142 -1.31 -9.88 -5.26
CA VAL A 142 -0.32 -8.88 -4.82
C VAL A 142 -0.50 -8.51 -3.36
N LEU A 143 0.60 -8.50 -2.60
CA LEU A 143 0.68 -7.86 -1.29
C LEU A 143 1.32 -6.48 -1.45
N LEU A 144 0.68 -5.41 -0.95
CA LEU A 144 1.16 -4.03 -1.08
C LEU A 144 1.07 -3.28 0.24
N THR A 145 2.21 -3.04 0.89
CA THR A 145 2.27 -2.40 2.22
C THR A 145 3.08 -1.11 2.23
N GLY A 146 2.72 -0.20 3.13
CA GLY A 146 3.49 1.02 3.41
C GLY A 146 4.76 0.80 4.23
N ARG A 147 5.00 -0.41 4.75
CA ARG A 147 6.23 -0.77 5.47
C ARG A 147 7.46 -0.60 4.58
N SER A 148 8.59 -0.20 5.15
CA SER A 148 9.82 0.06 4.41
C SER A 148 10.47 -1.24 3.94
N GLU A 149 10.95 -1.27 2.70
CA GLU A 149 11.64 -2.42 2.14
C GLU A 149 12.88 -2.80 2.95
N ALA A 150 13.74 -1.82 3.27
CA ALA A 150 14.99 -2.05 3.98
C ALA A 150 14.80 -2.66 5.39
N GLY A 151 13.70 -2.34 6.07
CA GLY A 151 13.45 -2.81 7.44
C GLY A 151 12.58 -4.06 7.54
N PHE A 152 11.64 -4.26 6.63
CA PHE A 152 10.57 -5.25 6.80
C PHE A 152 10.59 -6.42 5.83
N SER A 153 11.43 -6.39 4.79
CA SER A 153 11.43 -7.43 3.74
C SER A 153 11.53 -8.84 4.31
N GLU A 154 12.46 -9.07 5.24
CA GLU A 154 12.71 -10.40 5.77
C GLU A 154 11.56 -10.92 6.65
N ILE A 155 11.08 -10.11 7.58
CA ILE A 155 9.98 -10.51 8.47
C ILE A 155 8.68 -10.72 7.69
N ILE A 156 8.35 -9.86 6.72
CA ILE A 156 7.13 -10.02 5.91
C ILE A 156 7.19 -11.32 5.09
N LYS A 157 8.33 -11.63 4.47
CA LYS A 157 8.52 -12.91 3.75
C LYS A 157 8.31 -14.12 4.65
N ARG A 158 8.89 -14.12 5.86
CA ARG A 158 8.71 -15.18 6.86
C ARG A 158 7.25 -15.35 7.27
N MET A 159 6.57 -14.24 7.56
CA MET A 159 5.16 -14.25 7.98
C MET A 159 4.26 -14.83 6.90
N VAL A 160 4.33 -14.36 5.66
CA VAL A 160 3.48 -14.88 4.57
C VAL A 160 3.82 -16.34 4.23
N ALA A 161 5.09 -16.73 4.29
CA ALA A 161 5.53 -18.10 4.06
C ALA A 161 5.00 -19.07 5.15
N SER A 162 4.90 -18.64 6.41
CA SER A 162 4.32 -19.46 7.49
C SER A 162 2.87 -19.87 7.21
N GLN A 163 2.13 -19.01 6.49
CA GLN A 163 0.75 -19.27 6.03
C GLN A 163 0.68 -19.91 4.64
N SER A 164 1.83 -20.23 4.03
CA SER A 164 1.92 -20.75 2.66
C SER A 164 1.23 -19.83 1.64
N LEU A 165 1.38 -18.52 1.81
CA LEU A 165 0.86 -17.52 0.87
C LEU A 165 1.94 -17.18 -0.16
N GLU A 166 1.69 -17.50 -1.43
CA GLU A 166 2.63 -17.32 -2.53
C GLU A 166 2.19 -16.20 -3.46
N PHE A 167 2.30 -14.96 -2.99
CA PHE A 167 2.03 -13.77 -3.79
C PHE A 167 2.92 -13.72 -5.05
N ASP A 168 2.37 -13.23 -6.16
CA ASP A 168 3.14 -12.97 -7.38
C ASP A 168 4.07 -11.77 -7.18
N LEU A 169 3.60 -10.77 -6.44
CA LEU A 169 4.34 -9.56 -6.09
C LEU A 169 4.15 -9.24 -4.61
N ILE A 170 5.24 -8.85 -3.95
CA ILE A 170 5.21 -8.26 -2.61
C ILE A 170 5.88 -6.89 -2.67
N GLY A 171 5.06 -5.84 -2.72
CA GLY A 171 5.49 -4.44 -2.79
C GLY A 171 5.60 -3.82 -1.39
N LEU A 172 6.83 -3.48 -0.99
CA LEU A 172 7.11 -2.64 0.18
C LEU A 172 7.55 -1.26 -0.30
N LYS A 173 7.49 -0.24 0.57
CA LYS A 173 7.92 1.11 0.23
C LYS A 173 9.46 1.16 0.12
N PRO A 174 10.04 1.38 -1.07
CA PRO A 174 11.48 1.48 -1.22
C PRO A 174 11.97 2.87 -0.80
N GLU A 175 13.26 3.00 -0.49
CA GLU A 175 13.87 4.33 -0.30
C GLU A 175 13.88 5.13 -1.61
N VAL A 176 14.15 4.44 -2.72
CA VAL A 176 14.16 4.96 -4.08
C VAL A 176 13.42 3.96 -4.96
N GLY A 177 12.39 4.43 -5.68
CA GLY A 177 11.60 3.60 -6.58
C GLY A 177 12.37 3.14 -7.83
N PRO A 178 11.80 2.22 -8.62
CA PRO A 178 12.50 1.60 -9.75
C PRO A 178 12.99 2.53 -10.86
N ASN A 179 12.46 3.76 -10.91
CA ASN A 179 12.82 4.80 -11.88
C ASN A 179 13.59 5.96 -11.22
N GLY A 180 14.17 5.74 -10.04
CA GLY A 180 14.95 6.75 -9.31
C GLY A 180 14.11 7.75 -8.51
N GLN A 181 12.79 7.57 -8.43
CA GLN A 181 11.88 8.49 -7.76
C GLN A 181 11.86 8.28 -6.24
N ARG A 182 11.72 9.35 -5.46
CA ARG A 182 11.47 9.28 -4.01
C ARG A 182 9.99 9.56 -3.72
N PHE A 183 9.44 8.92 -2.70
CA PHE A 183 8.02 9.03 -2.34
C PHE A 183 7.81 9.81 -1.05
N ALA A 184 7.16 10.98 -1.16
CA ALA A 184 6.83 11.81 -0.01
C ALA A 184 5.86 11.13 0.96
N THR A 185 4.94 10.31 0.45
CA THR A 185 3.91 9.64 1.26
C THR A 185 3.76 8.18 0.85
N THR A 186 3.19 7.36 1.75
CA THR A 186 2.78 5.98 1.44
C THR A 186 1.74 5.92 0.34
N MET A 187 0.80 6.87 0.31
CA MET A 187 -0.22 6.97 -0.74
C MET A 187 0.43 7.16 -2.13
N ASN A 188 1.38 8.10 -2.26
CA ASN A 188 2.06 8.35 -3.53
C ASN A 188 2.80 7.11 -4.02
N PHE A 189 3.51 6.41 -3.12
CA PHE A 189 4.16 5.14 -3.41
C PHE A 189 3.16 4.11 -3.95
N LYS A 190 2.07 3.84 -3.20
CA LYS A 190 1.08 2.83 -3.59
C LYS A 190 0.40 3.18 -4.93
N GLN A 191 0.06 4.44 -5.17
CA GLN A 191 -0.50 4.88 -6.45
C GLN A 191 0.47 4.67 -7.62
N ASN A 192 1.76 4.98 -7.46
CA ASN A 192 2.76 4.74 -8.51
C ASN A 192 2.94 3.25 -8.80
N PHE A 193 2.97 2.41 -7.76
CA PHE A 193 3.01 0.96 -7.92
C PHE A 193 1.77 0.45 -8.65
N LEU A 194 0.57 0.89 -8.24
CA LEU A 194 -0.70 0.47 -8.84
C LEU A 194 -0.82 0.93 -10.30
N GLU A 195 -0.30 2.10 -10.63
CA GLU A 195 -0.21 2.59 -12.00
C GLU A 195 0.66 1.66 -12.86
N ASP A 196 1.89 1.38 -12.41
CA ASP A 196 2.80 0.48 -13.12
C ASP A 196 2.19 -0.93 -13.28
N LEU A 197 1.46 -1.40 -12.27
CA LEU A 197 0.75 -2.69 -12.29
C LEU A 197 -0.36 -2.71 -13.36
N VAL A 198 -1.22 -1.71 -13.36
CA VAL A 198 -2.37 -1.57 -14.27
C VAL A 198 -1.93 -1.41 -15.72
N PHE A 199 -0.89 -0.63 -15.99
CA PHE A 199 -0.37 -0.47 -17.34
C PHE A 199 0.47 -1.65 -17.82
N THR A 200 1.15 -2.38 -16.92
CA THR A 200 1.89 -3.59 -17.32
C THR A 200 0.93 -4.72 -17.68
N TYR A 201 -0.12 -4.92 -16.88
CA TYR A 201 -1.16 -5.92 -17.15
C TYR A 201 -2.34 -5.29 -17.90
N GLU A 202 -2.04 -4.75 -19.07
CA GLU A 202 -2.99 -3.98 -19.88
C GLU A 202 -4.24 -4.75 -20.32
N GLN A 203 -4.22 -6.08 -20.22
CA GLN A 203 -5.34 -6.98 -20.53
C GLN A 203 -6.23 -7.31 -19.33
N ALA A 204 -5.83 -6.91 -18.12
CA ALA A 204 -6.65 -7.05 -16.94
C ALA A 204 -7.83 -6.06 -16.99
N ALA A 205 -9.04 -6.61 -16.91
CA ALA A 205 -10.29 -5.84 -16.97
C ALA A 205 -10.69 -5.29 -15.60
N GLU A 206 -10.22 -5.90 -14.51
CA GLU A 206 -10.60 -5.52 -13.16
C GLU A 206 -9.41 -5.50 -12.18
N ILE A 207 -9.52 -4.63 -11.18
CA ILE A 207 -8.65 -4.60 -10.01
C ILE A 207 -9.49 -4.52 -8.73
N ARG A 208 -9.13 -5.33 -7.74
CA ARG A 208 -9.67 -5.26 -6.37
C ARG A 208 -8.56 -4.86 -5.41
N VAL A 209 -8.79 -3.80 -4.64
CA VAL A 209 -7.85 -3.32 -3.61
C VAL A 209 -8.51 -3.41 -2.25
N TYR A 210 -7.94 -4.22 -1.36
CA TYR A 210 -8.36 -4.37 0.04
C TYR A 210 -7.46 -3.52 0.92
N GLU A 211 -8.03 -2.56 1.65
CA GLU A 211 -7.32 -1.63 2.53
C GLU A 211 -8.22 -1.22 3.69
N ASP A 212 -7.66 -1.13 4.91
CA ASP A 212 -8.37 -0.77 6.13
C ASP A 212 -8.56 0.75 6.28
N ARG A 213 -7.54 1.54 5.92
CA ARG A 213 -7.55 2.98 6.18
C ARG A 213 -8.51 3.71 5.26
N VAL A 214 -9.57 4.28 5.83
CA VAL A 214 -10.59 5.09 5.12
C VAL A 214 -9.98 6.15 4.18
N ARG A 215 -8.93 6.85 4.64
CA ARG A 215 -8.24 7.86 3.82
C ARG A 215 -7.55 7.24 2.61
N HIS A 216 -6.97 6.06 2.77
CA HIS A 216 -6.35 5.35 1.66
C HIS A 216 -7.39 4.82 0.67
N VAL A 217 -8.46 4.22 1.18
CA VAL A 217 -9.60 3.77 0.37
C VAL A 217 -10.11 4.90 -0.52
N LYS A 218 -10.35 6.09 0.06
CA LYS A 218 -10.75 7.26 -0.72
C LYS A 218 -9.69 7.65 -1.75
N GLY A 219 -8.42 7.72 -1.35
CA GLY A 219 -7.31 8.08 -2.24
C GLY A 219 -7.14 7.13 -3.44
N PHE A 220 -7.40 5.83 -3.26
CA PHE A 220 -7.38 4.88 -4.36
C PHE A 220 -8.60 5.00 -5.28
N ARG A 221 -9.79 5.25 -4.73
CA ARG A 221 -10.99 5.50 -5.55
C ARG A 221 -10.80 6.73 -6.44
N ASP A 222 -10.40 7.85 -5.83
CA ASP A 222 -10.13 9.10 -6.56
C ASP A 222 -9.05 8.88 -7.65
N PHE A 223 -8.01 8.08 -7.35
CA PHE A 223 -6.95 7.74 -8.28
C PHE A 223 -7.46 6.95 -9.49
N PHE A 224 -8.19 5.85 -9.27
CA PHE A 224 -8.70 5.04 -10.38
C PHE A 224 -9.76 5.76 -11.21
N GLU A 225 -10.60 6.60 -10.59
CA GLU A 225 -11.52 7.48 -11.31
C GLU A 225 -10.78 8.46 -12.22
N GLY A 226 -9.69 9.05 -11.71
CA GLY A 226 -8.80 9.92 -12.49
C GLY A 226 -8.15 9.19 -13.66
N LEU A 227 -7.53 8.04 -13.38
CA LEU A 227 -6.86 7.20 -14.37
C LEU A 227 -7.82 6.77 -15.48
N ASN A 228 -9.04 6.33 -15.14
CA ASN A 228 -10.03 5.93 -16.13
C ASN A 228 -10.55 7.09 -16.98
N ARG A 229 -10.72 8.28 -16.41
CA ARG A 229 -11.09 9.48 -17.17
C ARG A 229 -10.01 9.86 -18.19
N ASP A 230 -8.76 9.73 -17.81
CA ASP A 230 -7.62 9.99 -18.71
C ASP A 230 -7.56 8.94 -19.83
N LEU A 231 -7.79 7.65 -19.51
CA LEU A 231 -7.89 6.57 -20.51
C LEU A 231 -9.04 6.77 -21.50
N GLN A 232 -10.17 7.35 -21.07
CA GLN A 232 -11.32 7.63 -21.94
C GLN A 232 -11.14 8.86 -22.84
N SER A 233 -10.31 9.81 -22.42
CA SER A 233 -10.12 11.09 -23.12
C SER A 233 -8.86 11.13 -23.99
N GLY A 234 -7.93 10.19 -23.77
CA GLY A 234 -6.70 10.07 -24.55
C GLY A 234 -6.92 9.57 -25.99
N PRO A 235 -6.03 9.91 -26.94
CA PRO A 235 -6.06 9.33 -28.27
C PRO A 235 -5.76 7.83 -28.18
N SER A 236 -6.66 6.99 -28.70
CA SER A 236 -6.54 5.52 -28.86
C SER A 236 -5.49 4.88 -27.93
N THR A 237 -5.73 4.92 -26.62
CA THR A 237 -4.87 4.25 -25.65
C THR A 237 -4.95 2.74 -25.89
N GLU A 238 -3.82 2.03 -25.80
CA GLU A 238 -3.78 0.57 -25.98
C GLU A 238 -4.57 -0.17 -24.87
N ARG A 239 -4.75 0.49 -23.72
CA ARG A 239 -5.46 -0.04 -22.55
C ARG A 239 -6.86 0.57 -22.39
N MET A 240 -7.85 -0.30 -22.25
CA MET A 240 -9.21 0.08 -21.85
C MET A 240 -9.29 0.51 -20.39
N PRO A 241 -10.25 1.38 -20.01
CA PRO A 241 -10.55 1.68 -18.61
C PRO A 241 -10.75 0.41 -17.77
N ILE A 242 -10.25 0.42 -16.54
CA ILE A 242 -10.29 -0.73 -15.63
C ILE A 242 -11.47 -0.64 -14.67
N LEU A 243 -12.17 -1.75 -14.44
CA LEU A 243 -13.13 -1.85 -13.34
C LEU A 243 -12.37 -1.92 -12.02
N ALA A 244 -12.33 -0.80 -11.28
CA ALA A 244 -11.64 -0.72 -10.00
C ALA A 244 -12.61 -0.80 -8.82
N GLU A 245 -12.48 -1.85 -8.01
CA GLU A 245 -13.18 -1.98 -6.73
C GLU A 245 -12.18 -1.76 -5.59
N VAL A 246 -12.41 -0.72 -4.79
CA VAL A 246 -11.62 -0.47 -3.57
C VAL A 246 -12.49 -0.81 -2.36
N ILE A 247 -12.17 -1.93 -1.73
CA ILE A 247 -12.89 -2.52 -0.61
C ILE A 247 -12.27 -2.03 0.69
N GLN A 248 -13.05 -1.31 1.48
CA GLN A 248 -12.65 -0.97 2.84
C GLN A 248 -12.79 -2.21 3.71
N VAL A 249 -11.68 -2.71 4.23
CA VAL A 249 -11.67 -3.80 5.20
C VAL A 249 -11.97 -3.21 6.56
N THR A 250 -12.84 -3.88 7.33
CA THR A 250 -13.12 -3.43 8.71
C THR A 250 -11.89 -3.71 9.55
N GLU A 251 -11.40 -2.68 10.24
CA GLU A 251 -10.22 -2.77 11.10
C GLU A 251 -10.49 -3.74 12.25
N GLY A 252 -9.73 -4.85 12.28
CA GLY A 252 -9.62 -5.69 13.46
C GLY A 252 -8.60 -5.07 14.41
N CYS A 253 -9.06 -4.46 15.51
CA CYS A 253 -8.14 -3.87 16.50
C CYS A 253 -7.57 -4.97 17.40
N THR A 254 -6.26 -5.22 17.29
CA THR A 254 -5.51 -5.95 18.32
C THR A 254 -4.49 -5.00 18.93
N TYR A 255 -4.40 -4.97 20.27
CA TYR A 255 -3.45 -4.12 20.99
C TYR A 255 -2.28 -4.96 21.49
N LEU A 256 -1.12 -4.32 21.69
CA LEU A 256 0.01 -4.97 22.36
C LEU A 256 -0.40 -5.41 23.77
N ASP A 257 -0.11 -6.68 24.14
CA ASP A 257 -0.35 -7.17 25.51
C ASP A 257 0.61 -6.43 26.46
N PRO A 258 0.12 -5.83 27.56
CA PRO A 258 0.95 -5.11 28.52
C PRO A 258 2.00 -5.96 29.25
N ARG A 259 1.98 -7.29 29.08
CA ARG A 259 2.88 -8.24 29.76
C ARG A 259 3.98 -8.80 28.86
N ASN A 260 4.01 -8.42 27.58
CA ASN A 260 5.04 -8.82 26.62
C ASN A 260 6.14 -7.77 26.50
#